data_AF-H2XUR8-F1
#
_entry.id   AF-H2XUR8-F1
#
_cell.length_a   1.000
_cell.length_b   1.000
_cell.length_c   1.000
_cell.angle_alpha   90.00
_cell.angle_beta   90.00
_cell.angle_gamma   90.00
#
_symmetry.space_group_name_H-M   'P 1'
#
loop_
_entity.id
_entity.type
_entity.pdbx_description
1 polymer ?
#
loop_
_entity_poly.entity_id
_entity_poly.type
_entity_poly.pdbx_seq_one_letter_code
_entity_poly.pdbx_strand_id
1 'polypeptide(L)'
;MNGPTDTEGSLLLWDNNGNGESELSEKYLVTEFLDDIAGCDANHVFVFADQSYSGVLTSALRQRVAATTLTSWERVVLIASGDTWDYSWGRDVTSHWSRLSPLQNVAFAYEGLAFTHSLPSITHRRHAEDFTLFGAPISEGLPEYSDNPTRMRRQYMGCQKLPLPQWLINFQRNQTPDTNT
;
A
#
# COMPACT_ATOMS: atom_id res chain seq x y z
N MET A 1 -22.62 1.50 9.68
CA MET A 1 -21.24 1.22 9.24
C MET A 1 -20.33 2.30 9.81
N ASN A 2 -19.51 2.01 10.83
CA ASN A 2 -18.79 3.05 11.59
C ASN A 2 -17.28 3.12 11.28
N GLY A 3 -16.79 2.38 10.29
CA GLY A 3 -15.39 2.37 9.90
C GLY A 3 -15.21 2.09 8.40
N PRO A 4 -14.04 2.39 7.83
CA PRO A 4 -13.74 2.16 6.41
C PRO A 4 -13.42 0.69 6.09
N THR A 5 -13.41 -0.19 7.10
CA THR A 5 -13.07 -1.61 6.97
C THR A 5 -13.97 -2.49 7.82
N ASP A 6 -14.10 -3.76 7.42
CA ASP A 6 -14.69 -4.79 8.27
C ASP A 6 -13.63 -5.55 9.09
N THR A 7 -14.08 -6.46 9.95
CA THR A 7 -13.23 -7.30 10.81
C THR A 7 -12.36 -8.29 10.03
N GLU A 8 -12.66 -8.52 8.76
CA GLU A 8 -11.85 -9.35 7.86
C GLU A 8 -10.79 -8.50 7.11
N GLY A 9 -10.69 -7.21 7.45
CA GLY A 9 -9.75 -6.27 6.83
C GLY A 9 -10.16 -5.84 5.42
N SER A 10 -11.35 -6.24 4.95
CA SER A 10 -11.86 -5.82 3.65
C SER A 10 -12.21 -4.34 3.69
N LEU A 11 -11.88 -3.64 2.62
CA LEU A 11 -12.20 -2.22 2.46
C LEU A 11 -13.68 -2.08 2.12
N LEU A 12 -14.39 -1.26 2.89
CA LEU A 12 -15.78 -0.94 2.63
C LEU A 12 -15.82 0.20 1.62
N LEU A 13 -16.43 -0.02 0.46
CA LEU A 13 -16.42 0.92 -0.65
C LEU A 13 -17.55 1.95 -0.49
N TRP A 14 -18.75 1.59 -0.91
CA TRP A 14 -19.92 2.45 -0.90
C TRP A 14 -21.18 1.60 -0.80
N ASP A 15 -22.11 2.03 0.05
CA ASP A 15 -23.47 1.48 0.11
C ASP A 15 -24.24 1.92 -1.14
N ASN A 16 -24.15 1.09 -2.18
CA ASN A 16 -24.68 1.38 -3.50
C ASN A 16 -26.19 1.16 -3.55
N ASN A 17 -26.72 0.26 -2.72
CA ASN A 17 -28.14 -0.07 -2.70
C ASN A 17 -28.94 0.69 -1.60
N GLY A 18 -28.25 1.36 -0.69
CA GLY A 18 -28.82 2.23 0.35
C GLY A 18 -29.45 1.48 1.52
N ASN A 19 -29.13 0.20 1.73
CA ASN A 19 -29.74 -0.61 2.79
C ASN A 19 -28.97 -0.55 4.12
N GLY A 20 -27.79 0.08 4.15
CA GLY A 20 -26.94 0.18 5.34
C GLY A 20 -26.27 -1.13 5.76
N GLU A 21 -26.35 -2.17 4.93
CA GLU A 21 -25.59 -3.40 5.04
C GLU A 21 -24.28 -3.27 4.25
N SER A 22 -23.49 -4.34 4.22
CA SER A 22 -22.25 -4.36 3.44
C SER A 22 -22.16 -5.70 2.74
N GLU A 23 -22.67 -5.76 1.51
CA GLU A 23 -22.57 -6.96 0.69
C GLU A 23 -21.21 -7.10 0.02
N LEU A 24 -20.94 -8.29 -0.53
CA LEU A 24 -19.70 -8.57 -1.26
C LEU A 24 -19.43 -7.58 -2.40
N SER A 25 -20.47 -7.09 -3.08
CA SER A 25 -20.33 -6.08 -4.15
C SER A 25 -19.93 -4.69 -3.64
N GLU A 26 -20.02 -4.45 -2.35
CA GLU A 26 -19.73 -3.17 -1.69
C GLU A 26 -18.43 -3.22 -0.88
N LYS A 27 -17.69 -4.32 -1.04
CA LYS A 27 -16.41 -4.58 -0.41
C LYS A 27 -15.35 -4.74 -1.47
N TYR A 28 -14.14 -4.34 -1.12
CA TYR A 28 -12.94 -4.75 -1.82
C TYR A 28 -12.16 -5.69 -0.92
N LEU A 29 -12.17 -6.97 -1.30
CA LEU A 29 -11.68 -8.05 -0.45
C LEU A 29 -10.15 -8.01 -0.38
N VAL A 30 -9.61 -8.46 0.76
CA VAL A 30 -8.16 -8.64 0.93
C VAL A 30 -7.57 -9.52 -0.18
N THR A 31 -8.29 -10.56 -0.60
CA THR A 31 -7.84 -11.44 -1.68
C THR A 31 -7.80 -10.74 -3.03
N GLU A 32 -8.83 -9.97 -3.36
CA GLU A 32 -8.91 -9.20 -4.61
C GLU A 32 -7.80 -8.16 -4.66
N PHE A 33 -7.61 -7.42 -3.57
CA PHE A 33 -6.52 -6.46 -3.43
C PHE A 33 -5.15 -7.09 -3.68
N LEU A 34 -4.88 -8.23 -3.05
CA LEU A 34 -3.62 -8.93 -3.24
C LEU A 34 -3.45 -9.41 -4.68
N ASP A 35 -4.48 -10.01 -5.28
CA ASP A 35 -4.42 -10.51 -6.66
C ASP A 35 -4.20 -9.36 -7.67
N ASP A 36 -4.80 -8.18 -7.45
CA ASP A 36 -4.60 -6.98 -8.26
C ASP A 36 -3.16 -6.44 -8.20
N ILE A 37 -2.57 -6.34 -7.00
CA ILE A 37 -1.20 -5.83 -6.85
C ILE A 37 -0.14 -6.84 -7.31
N ALA A 38 -0.45 -8.14 -7.32
CA ALA A 38 0.45 -9.17 -7.83
C ALA A 38 0.73 -9.03 -9.34
N GLY A 39 -0.25 -8.50 -10.09
CA GLY A 39 -0.15 -8.23 -11.52
C GLY A 39 0.48 -6.87 -11.86
N CYS A 40 0.91 -6.09 -10.87
CA CYS A 40 1.46 -4.76 -11.09
C CYS A 40 2.85 -4.84 -11.76
N ASP A 41 3.04 -4.05 -12.82
CA ASP A 41 4.32 -3.92 -13.54
C ASP A 41 5.32 -2.97 -12.83
N ALA A 42 5.01 -2.57 -11.60
CA ALA A 42 5.92 -1.77 -10.79
C ALA A 42 7.13 -2.60 -10.34
N ASN A 43 8.31 -1.98 -10.31
CA ASN A 43 9.51 -2.60 -9.75
C ASN A 43 9.35 -2.93 -8.26
N HIS A 44 8.62 -2.06 -7.54
CA HIS A 44 8.28 -2.22 -6.13
C HIS A 44 6.86 -1.71 -5.88
N VAL A 45 6.12 -2.41 -5.02
CA VAL A 45 4.79 -2.01 -4.56
C VAL A 45 4.85 -1.87 -3.05
N PHE A 46 4.79 -0.62 -2.56
CA PHE A 46 4.68 -0.32 -1.15
C PHE A 46 3.22 -0.08 -0.78
N VAL A 47 2.73 -0.85 0.19
CA VAL A 47 1.36 -0.75 0.69
C VAL A 47 1.42 -0.29 2.14
N PHE A 48 0.85 0.88 2.42
CA PHE A 48 0.69 1.42 3.77
C PHE A 48 -0.79 1.32 4.17
N ALA A 49 -1.11 0.33 4.98
CA ALA A 49 -2.47 0.06 5.42
C ALA A 49 -2.69 0.63 6.83
N ASP A 50 -3.12 1.89 6.90
CA ASP A 50 -3.50 2.53 8.16
C ASP A 50 -5.01 2.46 8.41
N GLN A 51 -5.45 1.27 8.81
CA GLN A 51 -6.86 0.93 9.02
C GLN A 51 -7.01 -0.10 10.15
N SER A 52 -8.19 -0.17 10.76
CA SER A 52 -8.54 -1.26 11.69
C SER A 52 -8.45 -2.61 10.98
N TYR A 53 -7.96 -3.61 11.71
CA TYR A 53 -7.74 -4.97 11.24
C TYR A 53 -6.73 -5.08 10.09
N SER A 54 -5.84 -4.09 9.95
CA SER A 54 -4.84 -4.06 8.87
C SER A 54 -3.86 -5.24 8.89
N GLY A 55 -3.65 -5.90 10.05
CA GLY A 55 -2.82 -7.10 10.15
C GLY A 55 -3.36 -8.30 9.35
N VAL A 56 -4.65 -8.30 8.96
CA VAL A 56 -5.18 -9.33 8.06
C VAL A 56 -4.49 -9.28 6.69
N LEU A 57 -4.14 -8.09 6.20
CA LEU A 57 -3.41 -7.91 4.95
C LEU A 57 -1.99 -8.50 5.03
N THR A 58 -1.25 -8.25 6.12
CA THR A 58 0.10 -8.81 6.30
C THR A 58 0.06 -10.33 6.46
N SER A 59 -0.92 -10.85 7.21
CA SER A 59 -1.14 -12.29 7.36
C SER A 59 -1.46 -12.96 6.02
N ALA A 60 -2.37 -12.38 5.24
CA ALA A 60 -2.76 -12.90 3.93
C ALA A 60 -1.60 -12.89 2.93
N LEU A 61 -0.82 -11.79 2.86
CA LEU A 61 0.37 -11.73 2.01
C LEU A 61 1.42 -12.78 2.44
N ARG A 62 1.66 -12.94 3.74
CA ARG A 62 2.59 -13.96 4.26
C ARG A 62 2.14 -15.37 3.88
N GLN A 63 0.86 -15.67 3.97
CA GLN A 63 0.30 -16.96 3.55
C GLN A 63 0.45 -17.17 2.04
N ARG A 64 0.13 -16.16 1.21
CA ARG A 64 0.32 -16.24 -0.24
C ARG A 64 1.78 -16.50 -0.59
N VAL A 65 2.71 -15.76 0.02
CA VAL A 65 4.16 -15.94 -0.16
C VAL A 65 4.63 -17.33 0.24
N ALA A 66 4.10 -17.89 1.34
CA ALA A 66 4.45 -19.24 1.80
C ALA A 66 3.85 -20.34 0.92
N ALA A 67 2.64 -20.12 0.37
CA ALA A 67 1.91 -21.09 -0.43
C ALA A 67 2.36 -21.16 -1.89
N THR A 68 3.15 -20.20 -2.37
CA THR A 68 3.52 -20.09 -3.79
C THR A 68 5.02 -19.97 -4.01
N THR A 69 5.50 -20.55 -5.11
CA THR A 69 6.86 -20.28 -5.61
C THR A 69 6.91 -19.03 -6.49
N LEU A 70 5.75 -18.45 -6.85
CA LEU A 70 5.66 -17.29 -7.73
C LEU A 70 6.44 -16.09 -7.17
N THR A 71 7.21 -15.43 -8.05
CA THR A 71 8.05 -14.28 -7.73
C THR A 71 7.30 -12.96 -7.75
N SER A 72 6.03 -12.93 -8.15
CA SER A 72 5.19 -11.72 -8.20
C SER A 72 5.15 -10.97 -6.88
N TRP A 73 5.23 -11.69 -5.75
CA TRP A 73 5.21 -11.12 -4.40
C TRP A 73 6.58 -10.66 -3.89
N GLU A 74 7.67 -10.86 -4.64
CA GLU A 74 9.01 -10.41 -4.22
C GLU A 74 9.14 -8.88 -4.20
N ARG A 75 8.29 -8.20 -4.96
CA ARG A 75 8.30 -6.74 -5.12
C ARG A 75 7.36 -6.02 -4.17
N VAL A 76 6.56 -6.77 -3.40
CA VAL A 76 5.50 -6.22 -2.54
C VAL A 76 6.01 -6.09 -1.12
N VAL A 77 5.88 -4.90 -0.56
CA VAL A 77 6.15 -4.59 0.84
C VAL A 77 4.86 -4.05 1.45
N LEU A 78 4.32 -4.76 2.44
CA LEU A 78 3.09 -4.38 3.11
C LEU A 78 3.36 -4.00 4.56
N ILE A 79 2.89 -2.83 4.94
CA ILE A 79 3.04 -2.23 6.26
C ILE A 79 1.65 -1.95 6.79
N ALA A 80 1.25 -2.68 7.83
CA ALA A 80 -0.03 -2.52 8.53
C ALA A 80 0.16 -1.72 9.81
N SER A 81 -0.86 -0.93 10.20
CA SER A 81 -0.83 -0.13 11.42
C SER A 81 -1.20 -0.89 12.69
N GLY A 82 -1.82 -2.07 12.59
CA GLY A 82 -2.14 -2.93 13.73
C GLY A 82 -2.07 -4.42 13.38
N ASP A 83 -2.33 -5.26 14.37
CA ASP A 83 -2.50 -6.70 14.17
C ASP A 83 -3.90 -7.02 13.58
N THR A 84 -4.14 -8.30 13.29
CA THR A 84 -5.37 -8.89 12.74
C THR A 84 -6.64 -8.59 13.53
N TRP A 85 -6.52 -8.30 14.83
CA TRP A 85 -7.65 -8.06 15.73
C TRP A 85 -7.62 -6.66 16.37
N ASP A 86 -6.71 -5.80 15.93
CA ASP A 86 -6.52 -4.47 16.51
C ASP A 86 -7.19 -3.39 15.68
N TYR A 87 -7.64 -2.34 16.36
CA TYR A 87 -8.03 -1.09 15.72
C TYR A 87 -6.79 -0.25 15.43
N SER A 88 -6.79 0.49 14.31
CA SER A 88 -5.80 1.55 14.12
C SER A 88 -6.13 2.72 15.04
N TRP A 89 -5.10 3.35 15.60
CA TRP A 89 -5.26 4.51 16.48
C TRP A 89 -4.82 5.80 15.79
N GLY A 90 -5.78 6.71 15.62
CA GLY A 90 -5.54 8.04 15.10
C GLY A 90 -4.97 8.03 13.69
N ARG A 91 -3.76 8.60 13.54
CA ARG A 91 -3.01 8.64 12.28
C ARG A 91 -1.54 8.33 12.53
N ASP A 92 -1.22 7.58 13.57
CA ASP A 92 0.16 7.47 14.06
C ASP A 92 1.10 6.93 12.97
N VAL A 93 0.66 5.87 12.30
CA VAL A 93 1.40 5.22 11.21
C VAL A 93 1.43 6.11 9.98
N THR A 94 0.29 6.58 9.46
CA THR A 94 0.25 7.50 8.31
C THR A 94 1.09 8.75 8.54
N SER A 95 1.00 9.33 9.74
CA SER A 95 1.72 10.55 10.10
C SER A 95 3.23 10.31 10.13
N HIS A 96 3.68 9.17 10.63
CA HIS A 96 5.09 8.78 10.57
C HIS A 96 5.58 8.70 9.13
N TRP A 97 4.93 7.88 8.29
CA TRP A 97 5.35 7.66 6.91
C TRP A 97 5.29 8.94 6.06
N SER A 98 4.30 9.80 6.29
CA SER A 98 4.17 11.08 5.56
C SER A 98 5.30 12.08 5.82
N ARG A 99 6.01 11.94 6.95
CA ARG A 99 7.12 12.81 7.33
C ARG A 99 8.48 12.30 6.86
N LEU A 100 8.54 11.08 6.35
CA LEU A 100 9.79 10.49 5.92
C LEU A 100 10.29 11.16 4.65
N SER A 101 11.62 11.29 4.57
CA SER A 101 12.27 11.61 3.32
C SER A 101 11.92 10.53 2.29
N PRO A 102 11.56 10.87 1.04
CA PRO A 102 11.36 9.88 -0.02
C PRO A 102 12.57 8.98 -0.29
N LEU A 103 13.70 9.40 0.25
CA LEU A 103 15.03 8.85 0.09
C LEU A 103 15.46 8.06 1.34
N GLN A 104 14.59 8.01 2.36
CA GLN A 104 14.76 7.20 3.55
C GLN A 104 14.70 5.71 3.17
N ASN A 105 15.61 4.93 3.74
CA ASN A 105 15.58 3.47 3.70
C ASN A 105 14.35 2.94 4.45
N VAL A 106 13.67 1.93 3.87
CA VAL A 106 12.42 1.37 4.39
C VAL A 106 12.61 0.63 5.71
N ALA A 107 13.69 -0.13 5.86
CA ALA A 107 14.02 -0.81 7.12
C ALA A 107 14.32 0.20 8.24
N PHE A 108 15.11 1.25 7.99
CA PHE A 108 15.33 2.32 8.98
C PHE A 108 14.07 3.13 9.28
N ALA A 109 13.18 3.30 8.31
CA ALA A 109 11.89 3.92 8.53
C ALA A 109 10.98 3.08 9.46
N TYR A 110 11.22 1.77 9.52
CA TYR A 110 10.49 0.84 10.36
C TYR A 110 11.18 0.58 11.71
N GLU A 111 12.50 0.43 11.71
CA GLU A 111 13.35 0.25 12.89
C GLU A 111 13.40 1.57 13.70
N GLY A 112 12.72 1.58 14.84
CA GLY A 112 12.55 2.77 15.68
C GLY A 112 11.09 3.16 15.92
N LEU A 113 10.15 2.44 15.33
CA LEU A 113 8.72 2.60 15.56
C LEU A 113 8.31 2.09 16.94
N ALA A 114 8.38 2.96 17.95
CA ALA A 114 7.64 2.80 19.19
C ALA A 114 6.37 3.65 19.09
N PHE A 115 5.27 3.05 18.63
CA PHE A 115 3.96 3.70 18.70
C PHE A 115 3.32 3.39 20.05
N THR A 116 2.73 4.40 20.67
CA THR A 116 2.11 4.29 21.99
C THR A 116 0.83 3.46 21.96
N HIS A 117 0.13 3.44 20.81
CA HIS A 117 -1.20 2.86 20.66
C HIS A 117 -1.36 1.94 19.44
N SER A 118 -0.29 1.72 18.67
CA SER A 118 -0.31 0.93 17.44
C SER A 118 0.77 -0.15 17.50
N LEU A 119 0.46 -1.35 16.98
CA LEU A 119 1.41 -2.45 16.85
C LEU A 119 1.61 -2.73 15.36
N PRO A 120 2.44 -1.93 14.67
CA PRO A 120 2.62 -2.06 13.24
C PRO A 120 3.24 -3.41 12.91
N SER A 121 2.84 -3.97 11.78
CA SER A 121 3.47 -5.18 11.24
C SER A 121 3.93 -4.94 9.81
N ILE A 122 5.13 -5.45 9.49
CA ILE A 122 5.66 -5.45 8.14
C ILE A 122 5.72 -6.87 7.59
N THR A 123 5.44 -7.02 6.31
CA THR A 123 5.63 -8.27 5.58
C THR A 123 6.18 -7.99 4.19
N HIS A 124 7.25 -8.70 3.88
CA HIS A 124 7.96 -8.67 2.61
C HIS A 124 8.64 -10.04 2.43
N ARG A 125 8.90 -10.44 1.18
CA ARG A 125 9.58 -11.72 0.90
C ARG A 125 11.09 -11.61 0.94
N ARG A 126 11.67 -10.50 0.46
CA ARG A 126 13.13 -10.27 0.40
C ARG A 126 13.46 -8.78 0.16
N HIS A 127 14.55 -8.30 0.75
CA HIS A 127 15.27 -7.08 0.34
C HIS A 127 14.47 -5.76 0.39
N ALA A 128 13.43 -5.64 1.22
CA ALA A 128 12.73 -4.36 1.38
C ALA A 128 13.68 -3.29 1.97
N GLU A 129 14.59 -3.76 2.83
CA GLU A 129 15.71 -3.07 3.44
C GLU A 129 16.78 -2.60 2.46
N ASP A 130 16.79 -3.08 1.20
CA ASP A 130 17.77 -2.72 0.17
C ASP A 130 17.32 -1.55 -0.71
N PHE A 131 16.12 -1.02 -0.46
CA PHE A 131 15.57 0.12 -1.20
C PHE A 131 15.14 1.27 -0.30
N THR A 132 15.10 2.46 -0.90
CA THR A 132 14.42 3.63 -0.34
C THR A 132 12.90 3.52 -0.51
N LEU A 133 12.14 4.40 0.15
CA LEU A 133 10.69 4.49 0.02
C LEU A 133 10.22 4.61 -1.45
N PHE A 134 11.03 5.19 -2.32
CA PHE A 134 10.75 5.36 -3.74
C PHE A 134 11.43 4.31 -4.64
N GLY A 135 11.97 3.24 -4.06
CA GLY A 135 12.54 2.12 -4.81
C GLY A 135 13.95 2.36 -5.34
N ALA A 136 14.67 3.37 -4.84
CA ALA A 136 16.08 3.54 -5.20
C ALA A 136 16.93 2.51 -4.44
N PRO A 137 17.85 1.77 -5.08
CA PRO A 137 18.73 0.83 -4.37
C PRO A 137 19.66 1.58 -3.42
N ILE A 138 19.79 1.13 -2.18
CA ILE A 138 20.67 1.76 -1.19
C ILE A 138 22.15 1.60 -1.54
N SER A 139 22.49 0.56 -2.31
CA SER A 139 23.83 0.36 -2.84
C SER A 139 24.32 1.51 -3.74
N GLU A 140 23.41 2.30 -4.31
CA GLU A 140 23.76 3.52 -5.08
C GLU A 140 24.07 4.73 -4.18
N GLY A 141 24.08 4.53 -2.86
CA GLY A 141 24.24 5.56 -1.84
C GLY A 141 22.87 6.10 -1.39
N LEU A 142 22.73 6.38 -0.09
CA LEU A 142 21.57 7.12 0.40
C LEU A 142 21.55 8.47 -0.29
N PRO A 143 20.40 8.95 -0.80
CA PRO A 143 20.37 10.17 -1.60
C PRO A 143 20.81 11.44 -0.86
N GLU A 144 20.72 11.44 0.48
CA GLU A 144 21.28 12.46 1.38
C GLU A 144 22.82 12.54 1.35
N TYR A 145 23.47 11.46 0.90
CA TYR A 145 24.92 11.33 0.70
C TYR A 145 25.29 11.12 -0.77
N SER A 146 24.31 11.12 -1.69
CA SER A 146 24.61 10.95 -3.11
C SER A 146 25.15 12.24 -3.71
N ASP A 147 26.14 12.10 -4.60
CA ASP A 147 26.72 13.23 -5.33
C ASP A 147 25.72 13.89 -6.32
N ASN A 148 24.53 13.30 -6.53
CA ASN A 148 23.56 13.80 -7.50
C ASN A 148 22.08 13.51 -7.14
N PRO A 149 21.50 14.25 -6.18
CA PRO A 149 20.11 14.08 -5.77
C PRO A 149 19.12 14.30 -6.93
N THR A 150 19.44 15.18 -7.89
CA THR A 150 18.59 15.45 -9.06
C THR A 150 18.42 14.22 -9.96
N ARG A 151 19.49 13.44 -10.16
CA ARG A 151 19.42 12.18 -10.92
C ARG A 151 18.50 11.18 -10.24
N MET A 152 18.67 10.99 -8.93
CA MET A 152 17.85 10.04 -8.16
C MET A 152 16.38 10.44 -8.18
N ARG A 153 16.08 11.74 -8.07
CA ARG A 153 14.71 12.23 -8.20
C ARG A 153 14.08 11.90 -9.56
N ARG A 154 14.82 12.14 -10.65
CA ARG A 154 14.33 11.83 -12.01
C ARG A 154 14.11 10.34 -12.25
N GLN A 155 14.94 9.49 -11.65
CA GLN A 155 14.92 8.05 -11.90
C GLN A 155 13.92 7.29 -11.02
N TYR A 156 13.72 7.75 -9.77
CA TYR A 156 12.98 6.98 -8.76
C TYR A 156 11.73 7.68 -8.20
N MET A 157 11.55 9.02 -8.30
CA MET A 157 10.34 9.67 -7.78
C MET A 157 9.06 9.40 -8.58
N GLY A 158 9.15 8.63 -9.66
CA GLY A 158 8.02 8.19 -10.48
C GLY A 158 7.17 9.34 -11.04
N CYS A 159 6.04 8.98 -11.65
CA CYS A 159 4.98 9.91 -11.99
C CYS A 159 3.83 9.69 -11.02
N GLN A 160 3.39 10.73 -10.31
CA GLN A 160 2.19 10.66 -9.48
C GLN A 160 0.97 10.43 -10.38
N LYS A 161 0.46 9.20 -10.46
CA LYS A 161 -0.80 8.94 -11.19
C LYS A 161 -1.96 9.48 -10.37
N LEU A 162 -2.36 10.69 -10.78
CA LEU A 162 -3.69 11.28 -10.74
C LEU A 162 -4.42 11.30 -9.38
N PRO A 163 -4.77 12.51 -8.87
CA PRO A 163 -5.78 12.64 -7.83
C PRO A 163 -7.04 11.82 -8.20
N LEU A 164 -7.69 11.22 -7.19
CA LEU A 164 -8.92 10.42 -7.36
C LEU A 164 -9.95 11.01 -8.34
N PRO A 165 -10.21 12.36 -8.36
CA PRO A 165 -11.11 12.96 -9.36
C PRO A 165 -10.70 12.69 -10.81
N GLN A 166 -9.41 12.62 -11.09
CA GLN A 166 -8.87 12.52 -12.43
C GLN A 166 -8.73 11.07 -12.90
N TRP A 167 -8.61 10.12 -11.96
CA TRP A 167 -8.88 8.71 -12.22
C TRP A 167 -10.37 8.50 -12.58
N LEU A 168 -11.29 9.09 -11.80
CA LEU A 168 -12.73 8.97 -12.03
C LEU A 168 -13.15 9.50 -13.41
N ILE A 169 -12.61 10.67 -13.81
CA ILE A 169 -12.83 11.25 -15.14
C ILE A 169 -12.36 10.32 -16.26
N ASN A 170 -11.18 9.70 -16.10
CA ASN A 170 -10.63 8.81 -17.11
C ASN A 170 -11.37 7.46 -17.18
N PHE A 171 -11.79 6.93 -16.04
CA PHE A 171 -12.60 5.72 -15.97
C PHE A 171 -13.96 5.93 -16.66
N GLN A 172 -14.63 7.06 -16.39
CA GLN A 172 -15.89 7.41 -17.03
C GLN A 172 -15.75 7.61 -18.55
N ARG A 173 -14.67 8.26 -19.01
CA ARG A 173 -14.39 8.42 -20.45
C ARG A 173 -14.16 7.11 -21.18
N ASN A 174 -13.54 6.12 -20.52
CA ASN A 174 -13.26 4.83 -21.13
C ASN A 174 -14.49 3.89 -21.12
N GLN A 175 -15.60 4.29 -20.49
CA GLN A 175 -16.86 3.55 -20.51
C GLN A 175 -17.91 4.13 -21.44
N THR A 176 -17.70 5.31 -22.03
CA THR A 176 -18.55 5.81 -23.11
C THR A 176 -18.15 5.13 -24.43
N PRO A 177 -19.00 4.30 -25.06
CA PRO A 177 -18.74 3.82 -26.40
C PRO A 177 -18.77 5.00 -27.37
N ASP A 178 -17.80 5.07 -28.28
CA ASP A 178 -17.74 6.05 -29.35
C ASP A 178 -19.05 6.00 -30.17
N THR A 179 -19.99 6.89 -29.89
CA THR A 179 -21.12 7.13 -30.80
C THR A 179 -20.63 8.02 -31.92
N ASN A 180 -19.97 7.38 -32.90
CA ASN A 180 -19.75 7.96 -34.22
C ASN A 180 -21.07 7.98 -34.99
N THR A 181 -21.63 9.18 -35.20
CA THR A 181 -22.50 9.52 -36.33
C THR A 181 -21.78 10.52 -37.21
#